data_AF-A0A7W9UXB7-F1
#
_entry.id   AF-A0A7W9UXB7-F1
#
_cell.length_a   1.000
_cell.length_b   1.000
_cell.length_c   1.000
_cell.angle_alpha   90.00
_cell.angle_beta   90.00
_cell.angle_gamma   90.00
#
_symmetry.space_group_name_H-M   'P 1'
#
loop_
_entity.id
_entity.type
_entity.pdbx_description
1 polymer ?
#
loop_
_entity_poly.entity_id
_entity_poly.type
_entity_poly.pdbx_seq_one_letter_code
_entity_poly.pdbx_strand_id
1 'polypeptide(L)'
;MSPDRPQTAYAESAADLARRVLGALRGAGGTALVAEHVESAADPKTALAAIRVVGADTFAPYLLGDSTFHPQDAAALAMSFTVFPPPVSPPQPPPDGPVEPWVVAWRDWAMAALLGHFAAASAPGPAEVAEAAAAADPASLAEVAAAAEAAEAATVYAPQPQGAPLLADDRLRAAYAAGSAPAREEANGVPGASEGSYAADPLHAAGHTAAAAERPYATDGAATAEAAGLDWQRWSVRMGQLSPLALPGLEGPVHAAARGAPLALARGASRAMLRRDYPTAIHIVRWLALLSAEGVRLPLELPPLLEHLELLGGGGPRLALDLAIARHLLALEPFA
;
A
#
# COMPACT_ATOMS: atom_id res chain seq x y z
N MET A 1 0.60 -37.21 -6.78
CA MET A 1 0.74 -36.22 -5.70
C MET A 1 0.02 -34.96 -6.15
N SER A 2 -1.07 -34.56 -5.49
CA SER A 2 -1.83 -33.35 -5.91
C SER A 2 -1.01 -32.08 -5.65
N PRO A 3 -0.95 -31.15 -6.62
CA PRO A 3 -0.25 -29.87 -6.47
C PRO A 3 -0.82 -28.95 -5.37
N ASP A 4 -2.04 -29.20 -4.88
CA ASP A 4 -2.72 -28.34 -3.89
C ASP A 4 -2.20 -28.49 -2.45
N ARG A 5 -1.59 -29.62 -2.11
CA ARG A 5 -1.12 -29.92 -0.76
C ARG A 5 -0.03 -28.94 -0.26
N PRO A 6 1.04 -28.66 -1.04
CA PRO A 6 2.05 -27.68 -0.61
C PRO A 6 1.49 -26.25 -0.54
N GLN A 7 0.61 -25.86 -1.46
CA GLN A 7 0.03 -24.51 -1.46
C GLN A 7 -0.87 -24.28 -0.23
N THR A 8 -1.63 -25.29 0.17
CA THR A 8 -2.46 -25.25 1.37
C THR A 8 -1.60 -25.14 2.64
N ALA A 9 -0.51 -25.91 2.73
CA ALA A 9 0.41 -25.84 3.87
C ALA A 9 1.08 -24.45 4.01
N TYR A 10 1.47 -23.83 2.89
CA TYR A 10 2.01 -22.47 2.90
C TYR A 10 0.95 -21.44 3.35
N ALA A 11 -0.29 -21.57 2.88
CA ALA A 11 -1.37 -20.68 3.28
C ALA A 11 -1.73 -20.81 4.77
N GLU A 12 -1.75 -22.03 5.31
CA GLU A 12 -1.96 -22.30 6.74
C GLU A 12 -0.83 -21.71 7.59
N SER A 13 0.43 -21.99 7.24
CA SER A 13 1.59 -21.41 7.93
C SER A 13 1.60 -19.88 7.86
N ALA A 14 1.19 -19.30 6.74
CA ALA A 14 1.04 -17.85 6.61
C ALA A 14 -0.11 -17.32 7.49
N ALA A 15 -1.23 -18.04 7.61
CA ALA A 15 -2.32 -17.66 8.50
C ALA A 15 -1.88 -17.73 9.98
N ASP A 16 -1.07 -18.71 10.35
CA ASP A 16 -0.51 -18.88 11.69
C ASP A 16 0.44 -17.74 12.06
N LEU A 17 1.36 -17.40 11.16
CA LEU A 17 2.24 -16.26 11.34
C LEU A 17 1.44 -14.94 11.40
N ALA A 18 0.35 -14.80 10.63
CA ALA A 18 -0.56 -13.65 10.74
C ALA A 18 -1.13 -13.48 12.15
N ARG A 19 -1.56 -14.60 12.77
CA ARG A 19 -2.12 -14.61 14.12
C ARG A 19 -1.07 -14.22 15.15
N ARG A 20 0.17 -14.72 15.01
CA ARG A 20 1.29 -14.33 15.87
C ARG A 20 1.54 -12.83 15.77
N VAL A 21 1.67 -12.28 14.56
CA VAL A 21 1.88 -10.84 14.32
C VAL A 21 0.75 -10.02 14.94
N LEU A 22 -0.50 -10.44 14.73
CA LEU A 22 -1.67 -9.78 15.33
C LEU A 22 -1.63 -9.83 16.87
N GLY A 23 -1.20 -10.95 17.45
CA GLY A 23 -1.00 -11.10 18.89
C GLY A 23 0.03 -10.12 19.43
N ALA A 24 1.19 -10.01 18.78
CA ALA A 24 2.24 -9.06 19.15
C ALA A 24 1.79 -7.60 19.01
N LEU A 25 1.12 -7.26 17.91
CA LEU A 25 0.57 -5.92 17.71
C LEU A 25 -0.48 -5.55 18.78
N ARG A 26 -1.16 -6.53 19.37
CA ARG A 26 -2.10 -6.35 20.50
C ARG A 26 -1.45 -6.45 21.88
N GLY A 27 -0.11 -6.52 21.96
CA GLY A 27 0.64 -6.64 23.21
C GLY A 27 0.67 -8.02 23.86
N ALA A 28 0.21 -9.07 23.15
CA ALA A 28 0.18 -10.46 23.63
C ALA A 28 1.32 -11.33 23.05
N GLY A 29 2.30 -10.72 22.37
CA GLY A 29 3.39 -11.44 21.70
C GLY A 29 4.58 -11.75 22.61
N GLY A 30 5.32 -12.81 22.27
CA GLY A 30 6.63 -13.12 22.85
C GLY A 30 7.77 -12.34 22.17
N THR A 31 8.98 -12.51 22.69
CA THR A 31 10.22 -12.04 22.05
C THR A 31 10.55 -12.91 20.84
N ALA A 32 11.11 -12.35 19.77
CA ALA A 32 11.57 -13.08 18.57
C ALA A 32 10.44 -13.84 17.83
N LEU A 33 9.37 -13.12 17.49
CA LEU A 33 8.12 -13.66 16.94
C LEU A 33 8.28 -14.48 15.65
N VAL A 34 9.13 -14.02 14.73
CA VAL A 34 9.33 -14.66 13.42
C VAL A 34 10.25 -15.86 13.58
N ALA A 35 11.31 -15.74 14.37
CA ALA A 35 12.21 -16.84 14.68
C ALA A 35 11.46 -18.00 15.36
N GLU A 36 10.66 -17.72 16.38
CA GLU A 36 9.86 -18.71 17.10
C GLU A 36 8.87 -19.43 16.15
N HIS A 37 8.31 -18.73 15.17
CA HIS A 37 7.46 -19.34 14.15
C HIS A 37 8.22 -20.36 13.30
N VAL A 38 9.47 -20.07 12.92
CA VAL A 38 10.31 -20.99 12.14
C VAL A 38 10.75 -22.18 12.99
N GLU A 39 11.18 -21.95 14.23
CA GLU A 39 11.66 -22.99 15.15
C GLU A 39 10.56 -23.98 15.56
N SER A 40 9.33 -23.48 15.74
CA SER A 40 8.18 -24.32 16.10
C SER A 40 7.54 -25.04 14.92
N ALA A 41 7.93 -24.72 13.68
CA ALA A 41 7.31 -25.30 12.49
C ALA A 41 7.81 -26.74 12.24
N ALA A 42 6.87 -27.64 11.94
CA ALA A 42 7.19 -29.01 11.54
C ALA A 42 7.98 -29.07 10.22
N ASP A 43 7.77 -28.09 9.33
CA ASP A 43 8.57 -27.88 8.12
C ASP A 43 9.08 -26.43 8.10
N PRO A 44 10.38 -26.21 8.42
CA PRO A 44 10.97 -24.87 8.41
C PRO A 44 10.87 -24.18 7.05
N LYS A 45 10.90 -24.92 5.93
CA LYS A 45 10.79 -24.32 4.59
C LYS A 45 9.40 -23.73 4.36
N THR A 46 8.35 -24.41 4.84
CA THR A 46 6.97 -23.90 4.85
C THR A 46 6.82 -22.65 5.73
N ALA A 47 7.51 -22.59 6.87
CA ALA A 47 7.56 -21.40 7.72
C ALA A 47 8.28 -20.22 7.03
N LEU A 48 9.42 -20.46 6.39
CA LEU A 48 10.14 -19.44 5.62
C LEU A 48 9.33 -18.96 4.41
N ALA A 49 8.56 -19.83 3.76
CA ALA A 49 7.63 -19.43 2.69
C ALA A 49 6.51 -18.52 3.22
N ALA A 50 5.98 -18.84 4.41
CA ALA A 50 4.98 -18.02 5.07
C ALA A 50 5.48 -16.61 5.32
N ILE A 51 6.74 -16.44 5.76
CA ILE A 51 7.38 -15.12 5.92
C ILE A 51 7.27 -14.28 4.64
N ARG A 52 7.58 -14.87 3.48
CA ARG A 52 7.45 -14.19 2.17
C ARG A 52 6.02 -13.77 1.85
N VAL A 53 5.05 -14.61 2.21
CA VAL A 53 3.62 -14.34 1.99
C VAL A 53 3.13 -13.21 2.89
N VAL A 54 3.58 -13.17 4.15
CA VAL A 54 3.28 -12.08 5.09
C VAL A 54 3.96 -10.79 4.65
N GLY A 55 5.21 -10.89 4.22
CA GLY A 55 6.04 -9.78 3.79
C GLY A 55 6.28 -8.76 4.90
N ALA A 56 6.22 -7.49 4.51
CA ALA A 56 6.45 -6.33 5.38
C ALA A 56 5.54 -6.27 6.61
N ASP A 57 4.39 -6.95 6.61
CA ASP A 57 3.48 -6.98 7.76
C ASP A 57 4.10 -7.66 9.00
N THR A 58 5.14 -8.46 8.83
CA THR A 58 5.93 -8.99 9.96
C THR A 58 6.51 -7.88 10.83
N PHE A 59 6.72 -6.68 10.27
CA PHE A 59 7.28 -5.54 10.99
C PHE A 59 6.24 -4.68 11.72
N ALA A 60 4.94 -4.89 11.47
CA ALA A 60 3.88 -4.05 12.03
C ALA A 60 3.96 -3.89 13.57
N PRO A 61 4.25 -4.94 14.37
CA PRO A 61 4.34 -4.79 15.83
C PRO A 61 5.47 -3.86 16.29
N TYR A 62 6.55 -3.73 15.52
CA TYR A 62 7.71 -2.89 15.85
C TYR A 62 7.57 -1.45 15.30
N LEU A 63 6.74 -1.27 14.27
CA LEU A 63 6.47 0.05 13.65
C LEU A 63 5.27 0.77 14.28
N LEU A 64 4.27 0.01 14.73
CA LEU A 64 2.97 0.53 15.17
C LEU A 64 2.64 0.18 16.62
N GLY A 65 3.44 -0.68 17.26
CA GLY A 65 3.30 -1.05 18.67
C GLY A 65 4.62 -0.92 19.41
N ASP A 66 4.64 -1.38 20.66
CA ASP A 66 5.80 -1.25 21.56
C ASP A 66 6.77 -2.44 21.46
N SER A 67 6.70 -3.25 20.41
CA SER A 67 7.52 -4.45 20.30
C SER A 67 8.96 -4.09 19.91
N THR A 68 9.94 -4.77 20.50
CA THR A 68 11.36 -4.63 20.12
C THR A 68 11.72 -5.61 19.00
N PHE A 69 12.39 -5.11 17.96
CA PHE A 69 12.85 -5.95 16.85
C PHE A 69 14.06 -6.79 17.27
N HIS A 70 13.93 -8.11 17.24
CA HIS A 70 14.95 -9.03 17.76
C HIS A 70 15.94 -9.48 16.67
N PRO A 71 17.24 -9.63 16.97
CA PRO A 71 18.21 -10.10 15.97
C PRO A 71 17.88 -11.46 15.35
N GLN A 72 17.26 -12.38 16.11
CA GLN A 72 16.82 -13.68 15.57
C GLN A 72 15.69 -13.52 14.54
N ASP A 73 14.80 -12.53 14.70
CA ASP A 73 13.77 -12.23 13.68
C ASP A 73 14.44 -11.75 12.40
N ALA A 74 15.46 -10.89 12.50
CA ALA A 74 16.25 -10.44 11.36
C ALA A 74 16.91 -11.63 10.62
N ALA A 75 17.51 -12.56 11.35
CA ALA A 75 18.12 -13.78 10.77
C ALA A 75 17.08 -14.66 10.06
N ALA A 76 15.90 -14.87 10.65
CA ALA A 76 14.82 -15.65 10.02
C ALA A 76 14.29 -14.97 8.75
N LEU A 77 14.13 -13.64 8.76
CA LEU A 77 13.72 -12.85 7.60
C LEU A 77 14.75 -12.94 6.46
N ALA A 78 16.04 -12.81 6.78
CA ALA A 78 17.14 -12.97 5.84
C ALA A 78 17.18 -14.38 5.23
N MET A 79 17.07 -15.41 6.08
CA MET A 79 17.02 -16.80 5.66
C MET A 79 15.87 -17.06 4.67
N SER A 80 14.74 -16.35 4.82
CA SER A 80 13.63 -16.45 3.86
C SER A 80 14.03 -16.00 2.45
N PHE A 81 14.84 -14.95 2.29
CA PHE A 81 15.37 -14.51 1.00
C PHE A 81 16.41 -15.50 0.46
N THR A 82 17.22 -16.12 1.32
CA THR A 82 18.18 -17.14 0.88
C THR A 82 17.48 -18.39 0.33
N VAL A 83 16.43 -18.86 1.00
CA VAL A 83 15.69 -20.06 0.58
C VAL A 83 14.74 -19.77 -0.59
N PHE A 84 14.20 -18.55 -0.65
CA PHE A 84 13.31 -18.07 -1.71
C PHE A 84 13.88 -16.79 -2.33
N PRO A 85 14.89 -16.91 -3.22
CA PRO A 85 15.56 -15.76 -3.78
C PRO A 85 14.61 -14.92 -4.64
N PRO A 86 14.73 -13.58 -4.59
CA PRO A 86 14.02 -12.73 -5.55
C PRO A 86 14.51 -13.04 -6.97
N PRO A 87 13.73 -12.72 -8.01
CA PRO A 87 14.16 -12.97 -9.37
C PRO A 87 15.41 -12.14 -9.70
N VAL A 88 16.17 -12.56 -10.73
CA VAL A 88 17.47 -11.92 -11.05
C VAL A 88 17.31 -10.56 -11.75
N SER A 89 16.22 -10.37 -12.49
CA SER A 89 15.91 -9.13 -13.21
C SER A 89 14.53 -8.62 -12.82
N PRO A 90 14.34 -7.31 -12.56
CA PRO A 90 13.06 -6.77 -12.10
C PRO A 90 11.94 -7.12 -13.09
N PRO A 91 10.77 -7.57 -12.62
CA PRO A 91 9.68 -7.94 -13.50
C PRO A 91 9.20 -6.72 -14.28
N GLN A 92 8.82 -6.93 -15.55
CA GLN A 92 8.19 -5.87 -16.31
C GLN A 92 6.89 -5.42 -15.63
N PRO A 93 6.67 -4.12 -15.50
CA PRO A 93 5.44 -3.59 -14.94
C PRO A 93 4.24 -3.87 -15.85
N PRO A 94 3.04 -4.10 -15.28
CA PRO A 94 1.82 -4.18 -16.08
C PRO A 94 1.55 -2.86 -16.82
N PRO A 95 0.95 -2.88 -18.03
CA PRO A 95 0.39 -4.05 -18.70
C PRO A 95 1.41 -4.92 -19.45
N ASP A 96 2.66 -4.46 -19.57
CA ASP A 96 3.68 -5.09 -20.40
C ASP A 96 4.23 -6.39 -19.78
N GLY A 97 4.13 -6.53 -18.45
CA GLY A 97 4.47 -7.75 -17.72
C GLY A 97 3.33 -8.32 -16.86
N PRO A 98 3.52 -9.55 -16.34
CA PRO A 98 2.54 -10.20 -15.48
C PRO A 98 2.39 -9.46 -14.14
N VAL A 99 1.13 -9.30 -13.69
CA VAL A 99 0.80 -8.58 -12.44
C VAL A 99 1.39 -9.25 -11.21
N GLU A 100 1.28 -10.57 -11.10
CA GLU A 100 1.64 -11.28 -9.87
C GLU A 100 3.14 -11.18 -9.53
N PRO A 101 4.09 -11.47 -10.45
CA PRO A 101 5.51 -11.27 -10.16
C PRO A 101 5.86 -9.82 -9.82
N TRP A 102 5.17 -8.85 -10.45
CA TRP A 102 5.38 -7.43 -10.17
C TRP A 102 4.89 -7.01 -8.77
N VAL A 103 3.75 -7.53 -8.31
CA VAL A 103 3.26 -7.33 -6.93
C VAL A 103 4.20 -7.97 -5.92
N VAL A 104 4.65 -9.21 -6.19
CA VAL A 104 5.61 -9.93 -5.32
C VAL A 104 6.90 -9.14 -5.19
N ALA A 105 7.46 -8.60 -6.28
CA ALA A 105 8.66 -7.78 -6.24
C ALA A 105 8.52 -6.53 -5.34
N TRP A 106 7.36 -5.87 -5.36
CA TRP A 106 7.11 -4.74 -4.45
C TRP A 106 6.99 -5.14 -2.98
N ARG A 107 6.36 -6.29 -2.69
CA ARG A 107 6.26 -6.81 -1.32
C ARG A 107 7.63 -7.23 -0.79
N ASP A 108 8.43 -7.86 -1.64
CA ASP A 108 9.80 -8.26 -1.34
C ASP A 108 10.69 -7.05 -1.08
N TRP A 109 10.59 -6.02 -1.92
CA TRP A 109 11.26 -4.75 -1.70
C TRP A 109 10.90 -4.12 -0.35
N ALA A 110 9.61 -4.09 -0.01
CA ALA A 110 9.14 -3.48 1.24
C ALA A 110 9.71 -4.21 2.47
N MET A 111 9.72 -5.54 2.43
CA MET A 111 10.28 -6.36 3.51
C MET A 111 11.79 -6.18 3.62
N ALA A 112 12.50 -6.11 2.48
CA ALA A 112 13.95 -5.88 2.45
C ALA A 112 14.34 -4.49 2.97
N ALA A 113 13.61 -3.46 2.56
CA ALA A 113 13.83 -2.09 3.00
C ALA A 113 13.69 -1.96 4.53
N LEU A 114 12.62 -2.54 5.09
CA LEU A 114 12.43 -2.56 6.55
C LEU A 114 13.50 -3.38 7.26
N LEU A 115 13.88 -4.55 6.73
CA LEU A 115 14.98 -5.34 7.29
C LEU A 115 16.28 -4.53 7.33
N GLY A 116 16.60 -3.81 6.25
CA GLY A 116 17.77 -2.93 6.18
C GLY A 116 17.71 -1.78 7.18
N HIS A 117 16.54 -1.13 7.32
CA HIS A 117 16.35 -0.05 8.30
C HIS A 117 16.59 -0.51 9.74
N PHE A 118 16.01 -1.66 10.13
CA PHE A 118 16.18 -2.19 11.48
C PHE A 118 17.58 -2.77 11.73
N ALA A 119 18.21 -3.35 10.72
CA ALA A 119 19.60 -3.80 10.81
C ALA A 119 20.58 -2.62 11.01
N ALA A 120 20.38 -1.53 10.27
CA ALA A 120 21.17 -0.31 10.42
C ALA A 120 20.98 0.35 11.79
N ALA A 121 19.75 0.37 12.31
CA ALA A 121 19.45 0.88 13.65
C ALA A 121 20.03 0.02 14.78
N SER A 122 20.24 -1.28 14.53
CA SER A 122 20.81 -2.23 15.50
C SER A 122 22.33 -2.35 15.41
N ALA A 123 22.98 -1.67 14.46
CA ALA A 123 24.43 -1.72 14.30
C ALA A 123 25.10 -1.11 15.56
N PRO A 124 25.98 -1.84 16.26
CA PRO A 124 26.63 -1.32 17.45
C PRO A 124 27.46 -0.08 17.09
N GLY A 125 27.55 0.89 18.00
CA GLY A 125 28.49 2.00 17.82
C GLY A 125 29.93 1.48 17.75
N PRO A 126 30.89 2.21 17.12
CA PRO A 126 32.25 1.70 16.91
C PRO A 126 32.98 1.25 18.21
N ALA A 127 32.57 1.75 19.37
CA ALA A 127 33.05 1.30 20.68
C ALA A 127 32.42 -0.04 21.12
N GLU A 128 31.12 -0.24 20.88
CA GLU A 128 30.39 -1.48 21.18
C GLU A 128 30.77 -2.60 20.22
N VAL A 129 31.12 -2.29 18.97
CA VAL A 129 31.66 -3.29 18.01
C VAL A 129 32.98 -3.87 18.51
N ALA A 130 33.85 -3.06 19.12
CA ALA A 130 35.11 -3.54 19.68
C ALA A 130 34.91 -4.43 20.92
N GLU A 131 33.89 -4.16 21.72
CA GLU A 131 33.57 -4.91 22.94
C GLU A 131 32.77 -6.20 22.63
N ALA A 132 31.84 -6.15 21.68
CA ALA A 132 31.07 -7.30 21.20
C ALA A 132 31.89 -8.27 20.35
N ALA A 133 32.85 -7.78 19.53
CA ALA A 133 33.77 -8.63 18.77
C ALA A 133 34.69 -9.46 19.69
N ALA A 134 34.87 -9.04 20.95
CA ALA A 134 35.60 -9.80 21.95
C ALA A 134 34.72 -10.88 22.65
N ALA A 135 33.40 -10.81 22.53
CA ALA A 135 32.45 -11.63 23.29
C ALA A 135 31.48 -12.47 22.43
N ALA A 136 31.34 -12.20 21.12
CA ALA A 136 30.33 -12.82 20.27
C ALA A 136 30.76 -14.18 19.66
N ASP A 137 29.79 -15.09 19.52
CA ASP A 137 29.94 -16.31 18.73
C ASP A 137 30.03 -15.94 17.24
N PRO A 138 31.10 -16.36 16.51
CA PRO A 138 31.29 -16.05 15.10
C PRO A 138 30.11 -16.48 14.20
N ALA A 139 29.31 -17.48 14.59
CA ALA A 139 28.12 -17.88 13.83
C ALA A 139 27.03 -16.79 13.82
N SER A 140 26.78 -16.14 14.96
CA SER A 140 25.76 -15.08 15.09
C SER A 140 26.10 -13.81 14.30
N LEU A 141 27.39 -13.45 14.21
CA LEU A 141 27.85 -12.32 13.42
C LEU A 141 27.74 -12.58 11.90
N ALA A 142 27.96 -13.83 11.47
CA ALA A 142 27.81 -14.22 10.07
C ALA A 142 26.35 -14.15 9.61
N GLU A 143 25.40 -14.52 10.47
CA GLU A 143 23.96 -14.45 10.19
C GLU A 143 23.46 -13.00 10.04
N VAL A 144 23.96 -12.08 10.88
CA VAL A 144 23.63 -10.64 10.79
C VAL A 144 24.23 -10.01 9.54
N ALA A 145 25.46 -10.36 9.17
CA ALA A 145 26.10 -9.88 7.93
C ALA A 145 25.37 -10.38 6.68
N ALA A 146 24.97 -11.66 6.66
CA ALA A 146 24.16 -12.22 5.57
C ALA A 146 22.77 -11.55 5.48
N ALA A 147 22.19 -11.14 6.61
CA ALA A 147 20.93 -10.40 6.63
C ALA A 147 21.06 -9.00 6.01
N ALA A 148 22.15 -8.30 6.28
CA ALA A 148 22.43 -7.00 5.67
C ALA A 148 22.64 -7.13 4.15
N GLU A 149 23.42 -8.12 3.71
CA GLU A 149 23.68 -8.36 2.28
C GLU A 149 22.41 -8.77 1.52
N ALA A 150 21.56 -9.62 2.12
CA ALA A 150 20.27 -10.00 1.54
C ALA A 150 19.28 -8.82 1.48
N ALA A 151 19.26 -7.96 2.51
CA ALA A 151 18.44 -6.75 2.52
C ALA A 151 18.90 -5.73 1.46
N GLU A 152 20.21 -5.55 1.29
CA GLU A 152 20.78 -4.70 0.26
C GLU A 152 20.46 -5.22 -1.15
N ALA A 153 20.67 -6.52 -1.40
CA ALA A 153 20.38 -7.15 -2.68
C ALA A 153 18.90 -7.06 -3.08
N ALA A 154 17.97 -7.21 -2.12
CA ALA A 154 16.54 -7.11 -2.37
C ALA A 154 16.04 -5.65 -2.47
N THR A 155 16.73 -4.68 -1.85
CA THR A 155 16.44 -3.25 -2.03
C THR A 155 16.78 -2.79 -3.46
N VAL A 156 17.88 -3.32 -4.04
CA VAL A 156 18.27 -3.08 -5.44
C VAL A 156 17.20 -3.61 -6.43
N TYR A 157 16.38 -4.57 -5.98
CA TYR A 157 15.35 -5.22 -6.78
C TYR A 157 14.02 -4.45 -6.86
N ALA A 158 13.94 -3.24 -6.29
CA ALA A 158 12.77 -2.39 -6.38
C ALA A 158 12.30 -2.21 -7.84
N PRO A 159 11.02 -2.43 -8.17
CA PRO A 159 10.50 -2.14 -9.51
C PRO A 159 10.71 -0.65 -9.82
N GLN A 160 11.33 -0.35 -10.96
CA GLN A 160 11.69 1.02 -11.32
C GLN A 160 10.45 1.88 -11.60
N PRO A 161 10.41 3.15 -11.16
CA PRO A 161 9.27 4.04 -11.37
C PRO A 161 9.02 4.36 -12.86
N GLN A 162 10.05 4.31 -13.69
CA GLN A 162 10.01 4.73 -15.10
C GLN A 162 9.31 3.72 -16.04
N GLY A 163 9.09 2.49 -15.59
CA GLY A 163 8.32 1.50 -16.34
C GLY A 163 6.86 1.44 -15.92
N ALA A 164 6.46 2.03 -14.81
CA ALA A 164 5.15 1.76 -14.21
C ALA A 164 4.06 2.71 -14.73
N PRO A 165 3.13 2.29 -15.60
CA PRO A 165 1.79 2.83 -15.53
C PRO A 165 1.13 2.15 -14.32
N LEU A 166 1.41 2.66 -13.12
CA LEU A 166 0.50 2.54 -11.99
C LEU A 166 -0.75 3.40 -12.27
N LEU A 167 -1.39 3.23 -13.45
CA LEU A 167 -2.61 3.86 -13.97
C LEU A 167 -3.17 5.07 -13.19
N ALA A 168 -2.31 6.07 -13.02
CA ALA A 168 -2.59 7.40 -12.54
C ALA A 168 -1.62 8.29 -13.32
N ASP A 169 -2.05 8.64 -14.54
CA ASP A 169 -1.31 9.43 -15.53
C ASP A 169 -0.74 10.71 -14.89
N ASP A 170 0.49 11.14 -15.22
CA ASP A 170 1.13 12.37 -14.71
C ASP A 170 0.32 13.64 -15.06
N ARG A 171 -0.64 13.52 -15.99
CA ARG A 171 -1.67 14.52 -16.26
C ARG A 171 -2.60 14.78 -15.07
N LEU A 172 -2.78 13.81 -14.18
CA LEU A 172 -3.53 13.94 -12.93
C LEU A 172 -2.84 14.91 -11.95
N ARG A 173 -1.52 15.06 -12.02
CA ARG A 173 -0.78 16.07 -11.22
C ARG A 173 -0.77 17.44 -11.89
N ALA A 174 -0.59 17.50 -13.21
CA ALA A 174 -0.45 18.77 -13.95
C ALA A 174 -1.80 19.53 -14.14
N ALA A 175 -2.91 18.82 -14.32
CA ALA A 175 -4.23 19.45 -14.50
C ALA A 175 -4.78 20.08 -13.20
N TYR A 176 -4.35 19.58 -12.03
CA TYR A 176 -4.69 20.17 -10.73
C TYR A 176 -3.97 21.49 -10.44
N ALA A 177 -2.84 21.76 -11.11
CA ALA A 177 -2.04 22.96 -10.86
C ALA A 177 -2.44 24.18 -11.72
N ALA A 178 -3.08 23.98 -12.89
CA ALA A 178 -3.15 25.02 -13.93
C ALA A 178 -4.48 25.78 -14.09
N GLY A 179 -5.54 25.45 -13.34
CA GLY A 179 -6.65 26.38 -13.03
C GLY A 179 -7.34 27.14 -14.18
N SER A 180 -7.52 26.59 -15.38
CA SER A 180 -8.22 27.29 -16.49
C SER A 180 -9.17 26.37 -17.26
N ALA A 181 -10.41 26.84 -17.49
CA ALA A 181 -11.49 26.14 -18.21
C ALA A 181 -11.92 26.90 -19.49
N PRO A 182 -12.46 26.22 -20.53
CA PRO A 182 -13.35 26.85 -21.49
C PRO A 182 -14.75 26.21 -21.59
N ALA A 183 -15.63 26.95 -22.26
CA ALA A 183 -17.09 27.01 -22.19
C ALA A 183 -17.87 25.78 -22.70
N ARG A 184 -19.11 25.64 -22.19
CA ARG A 184 -20.13 24.67 -22.62
C ARG A 184 -20.93 25.20 -23.82
N GLU A 185 -21.08 24.34 -24.83
CA GLU A 185 -22.02 24.48 -25.94
C GLU A 185 -23.13 23.43 -25.74
N GLU A 186 -24.38 23.88 -25.76
CA GLU A 186 -25.59 23.09 -25.51
C GLU A 186 -25.92 22.18 -26.70
N ALA A 187 -26.19 20.89 -26.43
CA ALA A 187 -26.74 19.96 -27.41
C ALA A 187 -28.15 19.53 -26.98
N ASN A 188 -29.13 20.05 -27.72
CA ASN A 188 -30.54 19.68 -27.72
C ASN A 188 -30.79 18.27 -28.26
N GLY A 189 -31.87 17.62 -27.81
CA GLY A 189 -32.47 16.51 -28.55
C GLY A 189 -33.56 15.73 -27.84
N VAL A 190 -34.76 16.29 -27.63
CA VAL A 190 -36.02 15.52 -27.56
C VAL A 190 -37.11 16.27 -28.35
N PRO A 191 -37.89 15.61 -29.22
CA PRO A 191 -38.90 16.28 -30.05
C PRO A 191 -40.28 16.27 -29.39
N GLY A 192 -41.01 17.39 -29.47
CA GLY A 192 -42.43 17.41 -29.12
C GLY A 192 -43.07 18.80 -29.01
N ALA A 193 -43.85 19.13 -30.04
CA ALA A 193 -45.06 19.97 -30.01
C ALA A 193 -44.98 21.52 -29.87
N SER A 194 -45.45 22.15 -30.96
CA SER A 194 -46.40 23.27 -31.08
C SER A 194 -46.07 24.70 -30.57
N GLU A 195 -46.09 25.60 -31.57
CA GLU A 195 -46.77 26.91 -31.64
C GLU A 195 -46.23 28.17 -30.91
N GLY A 196 -46.16 29.27 -31.69
CA GLY A 196 -46.02 30.67 -31.23
C GLY A 196 -44.68 31.30 -31.61
N SER A 197 -44.50 31.90 -32.80
CA SER A 197 -44.79 33.32 -33.11
C SER A 197 -44.28 34.31 -32.05
N TYR A 198 -43.17 35.02 -32.33
CA TYR A 198 -43.12 36.49 -32.51
C TYR A 198 -41.71 36.93 -32.95
N ALA A 199 -41.68 37.88 -33.87
CA ALA A 199 -40.49 38.49 -34.47
C ALA A 199 -39.90 39.63 -33.63
N ALA A 200 -38.59 39.89 -33.74
CA ALA A 200 -37.99 41.21 -33.96
C ALA A 200 -36.45 41.15 -34.12
N ASP A 201 -35.96 42.12 -34.88
CA ASP A 201 -34.69 42.25 -35.60
C ASP A 201 -33.63 43.08 -34.78
N PRO A 202 -32.51 43.64 -35.31
CA PRO A 202 -31.13 43.39 -34.86
C PRO A 202 -30.42 44.69 -34.37
N LEU A 203 -29.06 44.63 -34.28
CA LEU A 203 -28.05 45.72 -34.19
C LEU A 203 -27.30 45.82 -32.84
N HIS A 204 -26.00 45.53 -32.81
CA HIS A 204 -24.94 46.53 -33.03
C HIS A 204 -23.52 45.93 -32.87
N ALA A 205 -22.62 46.36 -33.76
CA ALA A 205 -21.20 46.07 -33.77
C ALA A 205 -20.39 46.94 -32.79
N ALA A 206 -19.23 46.41 -32.36
CA ALA A 206 -17.89 47.03 -32.32
C ALA A 206 -17.10 46.56 -31.08
N GLY A 207 -15.84 46.17 -31.30
CA GLY A 207 -14.96 45.61 -30.27
C GLY A 207 -14.44 46.63 -29.25
N HIS A 208 -13.61 46.15 -28.32
CA HIS A 208 -12.31 46.70 -27.93
C HIS A 208 -11.66 45.77 -26.88
N THR A 209 -10.36 45.94 -26.76
CA THR A 209 -9.30 45.09 -26.23
C THR A 209 -9.18 44.98 -24.69
N ALA A 210 -8.52 43.88 -24.28
CA ALA A 210 -7.50 43.76 -23.24
C ALA A 210 -7.87 43.64 -21.73
N ALA A 211 -7.28 42.58 -21.17
CA ALA A 211 -6.55 42.48 -19.89
C ALA A 211 -7.32 42.38 -18.56
N ALA A 212 -7.18 41.16 -18.00
CA ALA A 212 -6.76 40.84 -16.63
C ALA A 212 -7.61 41.28 -15.43
N ALA A 213 -8.07 40.25 -14.71
CA ALA A 213 -7.83 39.99 -13.28
C ALA A 213 -9.12 39.84 -12.46
N GLU A 214 -9.57 38.59 -12.27
CA GLU A 214 -10.40 38.23 -11.12
C GLU A 214 -10.04 36.81 -10.60
N ARG A 215 -9.71 36.72 -9.30
CA ARG A 215 -10.12 35.58 -8.46
C ARG A 215 -11.51 35.96 -7.92
N PRO A 216 -12.49 35.03 -7.77
CA PRO A 216 -12.56 34.21 -6.55
C PRO A 216 -13.21 32.81 -6.70
N TYR A 217 -13.22 32.11 -5.56
CA TYR A 217 -13.61 30.72 -5.24
C TYR A 217 -15.00 30.21 -5.66
N ALA A 218 -15.04 28.86 -5.72
CA ALA A 218 -16.11 27.93 -5.32
C ALA A 218 -17.32 27.69 -6.25
N THR A 219 -17.74 26.41 -6.26
CA THR A 219 -18.94 25.78 -6.89
C THR A 219 -18.79 25.58 -8.42
N ASP A 220 -18.95 24.41 -9.04
CA ASP A 220 -19.77 23.23 -8.75
C ASP A 220 -19.10 21.92 -9.21
N GLY A 221 -19.10 20.92 -8.32
CA GLY A 221 -18.40 19.64 -8.44
C GLY A 221 -19.16 18.51 -9.15
N ALA A 222 -19.98 18.79 -10.16
CA ALA A 222 -20.92 17.77 -10.66
C ALA A 222 -20.69 17.25 -12.09
N ALA A 223 -19.76 17.81 -12.87
CA ALA A 223 -19.86 17.69 -14.33
C ALA A 223 -18.80 16.86 -15.10
N THR A 224 -17.79 16.24 -14.48
CA THR A 224 -16.71 15.58 -15.23
C THR A 224 -16.20 14.28 -14.61
N ALA A 225 -17.12 13.45 -14.12
CA ALA A 225 -16.82 12.06 -13.75
C ALA A 225 -16.71 11.10 -14.96
N GLU A 226 -17.11 11.54 -16.15
CA GLU A 226 -17.44 10.62 -17.24
C GLU A 226 -16.25 10.28 -18.17
N ALA A 227 -15.21 11.11 -18.23
CA ALA A 227 -14.05 10.87 -19.11
C ALA A 227 -12.81 10.26 -18.39
N ALA A 228 -12.81 10.18 -17.06
CA ALA A 228 -11.73 9.59 -16.22
C ALA A 228 -12.08 8.18 -15.69
N GLY A 229 -13.16 7.57 -16.18
CA GLY A 229 -13.83 6.41 -15.57
C GLY A 229 -13.23 5.02 -15.84
N LEU A 230 -12.17 4.89 -16.66
CA LEU A 230 -11.80 3.58 -17.21
C LEU A 230 -10.67 2.80 -16.50
N ASP A 231 -9.92 3.37 -15.54
CA ASP A 231 -8.86 2.57 -14.88
C ASP A 231 -8.60 2.75 -13.38
N TRP A 232 -9.39 3.58 -12.67
CA TRP A 232 -9.27 3.69 -11.21
C TRP A 232 -9.67 2.37 -10.51
N GLN A 233 -10.53 1.56 -11.13
CA GLN A 233 -10.97 0.28 -10.58
C GLN A 233 -9.80 -0.72 -10.55
N ARG A 234 -9.07 -0.88 -11.66
CA ARG A 234 -7.93 -1.82 -11.67
C ARG A 234 -6.78 -1.29 -10.83
N TRP A 235 -6.56 0.03 -10.85
CA TRP A 235 -5.56 0.67 -10.00
C TRP A 235 -5.85 0.47 -8.51
N SER A 236 -7.07 0.72 -8.05
CA SER A 236 -7.44 0.54 -6.63
C SER A 236 -7.36 -0.92 -6.18
N VAL A 237 -7.71 -1.87 -7.03
CA VAL A 237 -7.48 -3.31 -6.78
C VAL A 237 -5.98 -3.60 -6.63
N ARG A 238 -5.14 -3.02 -7.50
CA ARG A 238 -3.68 -3.17 -7.43
C ARG A 238 -3.09 -2.56 -6.16
N MET A 239 -3.59 -1.40 -5.74
CA MET A 239 -3.24 -0.81 -4.44
C MET A 239 -3.65 -1.74 -3.29
N GLY A 240 -4.80 -2.40 -3.37
CA GLY A 240 -5.20 -3.45 -2.44
C GLY A 240 -4.21 -4.64 -2.42
N GLN A 241 -3.71 -5.09 -3.57
CA GLN A 241 -2.67 -6.13 -3.60
C GLN A 241 -1.34 -5.66 -2.98
N LEU A 242 -1.08 -4.36 -2.99
CA LEU A 242 0.09 -3.73 -2.38
C LEU A 242 -0.17 -3.23 -0.94
N SER A 243 -1.26 -3.64 -0.28
CA SER A 243 -1.55 -3.20 1.11
C SER A 243 -0.43 -3.45 2.13
N PRO A 244 0.43 -4.49 2.02
CA PRO A 244 1.54 -4.65 2.96
C PRO A 244 2.56 -3.49 2.92
N LEU A 245 2.59 -2.70 1.85
CA LEU A 245 3.43 -1.51 1.76
C LEU A 245 2.86 -0.36 2.60
N ALA A 246 1.57 -0.37 2.95
CA ALA A 246 0.94 0.69 3.74
C ALA A 246 1.34 0.57 5.23
N LEU A 247 2.58 0.94 5.53
CA LEU A 247 3.21 1.00 6.85
C LEU A 247 4.03 2.30 6.97
N PRO A 248 4.15 2.89 8.17
CA PRO A 248 5.00 4.06 8.35
C PRO A 248 6.48 3.70 8.20
N GLY A 249 7.30 4.68 7.83
CA GLY A 249 8.74 4.49 7.64
C GLY A 249 9.13 3.81 6.32
N LEU A 250 8.16 3.41 5.50
CA LEU A 250 8.36 3.03 4.11
C LEU A 250 8.04 4.22 3.20
N GLU A 251 8.98 4.54 2.30
CA GLU A 251 8.82 5.61 1.33
C GLU A 251 9.20 5.13 -0.06
N GLY A 252 8.38 5.45 -1.05
CA GLY A 252 8.60 4.98 -2.41
C GLY A 252 7.53 5.43 -3.41
N PRO A 253 7.68 5.07 -4.69
CA PRO A 253 6.79 5.53 -5.75
C PRO A 253 5.34 5.06 -5.57
N VAL A 254 5.11 3.89 -4.95
CA VAL A 254 3.76 3.41 -4.62
C VAL A 254 3.07 4.33 -3.60
N HIS A 255 3.80 4.80 -2.57
CA HIS A 255 3.31 5.76 -1.58
C HIS A 255 3.01 7.12 -2.23
N ALA A 256 3.90 7.59 -3.11
CA ALA A 256 3.69 8.82 -3.86
C ALA A 256 2.46 8.75 -4.80
N ALA A 257 2.17 7.56 -5.36
CA ALA A 257 0.96 7.31 -6.14
C ALA A 257 -0.30 7.29 -5.26
N ALA A 258 -0.24 6.68 -4.08
CA ALA A 258 -1.35 6.67 -3.11
C ALA A 258 -1.74 8.10 -2.70
N ARG A 259 -0.76 8.94 -2.32
CA ARG A 259 -0.97 10.36 -1.97
C ARG A 259 -1.55 11.19 -3.11
N GLY A 260 -1.20 10.85 -4.35
CA GLY A 260 -1.67 11.54 -5.54
C GLY A 260 -3.14 11.26 -5.90
N ALA A 261 -3.74 10.20 -5.35
CA ALA A 261 -5.07 9.74 -5.76
C ALA A 261 -5.96 9.20 -4.61
N PRO A 262 -6.12 9.92 -3.47
CA PRO A 262 -6.94 9.46 -2.35
C PRO A 262 -8.41 9.23 -2.73
N LEU A 263 -8.97 10.02 -3.65
CA LEU A 263 -10.34 9.83 -4.13
C LEU A 263 -10.53 8.51 -4.90
N ALA A 264 -9.51 8.07 -5.66
CA ALA A 264 -9.58 6.80 -6.38
C ALA A 264 -9.54 5.60 -5.41
N LEU A 265 -8.74 5.69 -4.34
CA LEU A 265 -8.73 4.69 -3.26
C LEU A 265 -10.07 4.65 -2.53
N ALA A 266 -10.64 5.82 -2.20
CA ALA A 266 -11.94 5.90 -1.56
C ALA A 266 -13.06 5.28 -2.42
N ARG A 267 -13.06 5.54 -3.73
CA ARG A 267 -13.99 4.89 -4.68
C ARG A 267 -13.77 3.38 -4.74
N GLY A 268 -12.51 2.94 -4.72
CA GLY A 268 -12.11 1.53 -4.64
C GLY A 268 -12.68 0.83 -3.42
N ALA A 269 -12.43 1.38 -2.23
CA ALA A 269 -12.93 0.85 -0.96
C ALA A 269 -14.48 0.80 -0.95
N SER A 270 -15.14 1.89 -1.33
CA SER A 270 -16.61 1.95 -1.41
C SER A 270 -17.17 0.90 -2.36
N ARG A 271 -16.56 0.72 -3.55
CA ARG A 271 -16.97 -0.30 -4.52
C ARG A 271 -16.77 -1.72 -3.99
N ALA A 272 -15.62 -2.00 -3.36
CA ALA A 272 -15.34 -3.30 -2.78
C ALA A 272 -16.36 -3.65 -1.67
N MET A 273 -16.68 -2.68 -0.81
CA MET A 273 -17.72 -2.80 0.22
C MET A 273 -19.10 -3.11 -0.35
N LEU A 274 -19.53 -2.34 -1.37
CA LEU A 274 -20.82 -2.56 -2.03
C LEU A 274 -20.91 -3.94 -2.71
N ARG A 275 -19.77 -4.48 -3.16
CA ARG A 275 -19.68 -5.84 -3.73
C ARG A 275 -19.48 -6.93 -2.68
N ARG A 276 -19.38 -6.57 -1.39
CA ARG A 276 -19.05 -7.47 -0.28
C ARG A 276 -17.70 -8.19 -0.47
N ASP A 277 -16.78 -7.55 -1.18
CA ASP A 277 -15.39 -7.98 -1.29
C ASP A 277 -14.60 -7.34 -0.15
N TYR A 278 -14.84 -7.85 1.05
CA TYR A 278 -14.25 -7.30 2.28
C TYR A 278 -12.72 -7.41 2.33
N PRO A 279 -12.07 -8.48 1.84
CA PRO A 279 -10.61 -8.53 1.73
C PRO A 279 -10.03 -7.39 0.89
N THR A 280 -10.58 -7.16 -0.32
CA THR A 280 -10.13 -6.04 -1.14
C THR A 280 -10.43 -4.70 -0.48
N ALA A 281 -11.59 -4.57 0.18
CA ALA A 281 -11.97 -3.35 0.87
C ALA A 281 -10.97 -3.01 2.00
N ILE A 282 -10.66 -3.94 2.90
CA ILE A 282 -9.75 -3.66 4.02
C ILE A 282 -8.34 -3.31 3.55
N HIS A 283 -7.85 -3.99 2.50
CA HIS A 283 -6.54 -3.70 1.92
C HIS A 283 -6.45 -2.25 1.38
N ILE A 284 -7.53 -1.75 0.76
CA ILE A 284 -7.58 -0.36 0.27
C ILE A 284 -7.78 0.62 1.44
N VAL A 285 -8.61 0.26 2.43
CA VAL A 285 -8.82 1.08 3.64
C VAL A 285 -7.53 1.26 4.43
N ARG A 286 -6.65 0.26 4.45
CA ARG A 286 -5.34 0.38 5.07
C ARG A 286 -4.47 1.48 4.45
N TRP A 287 -4.46 1.63 3.12
CA TRP A 287 -3.83 2.77 2.45
C TRP A 287 -4.48 4.09 2.86
N LEU A 288 -5.81 4.15 2.91
CA LEU A 288 -6.52 5.35 3.37
C LEU A 288 -6.16 5.69 4.82
N ALA A 289 -6.02 4.71 5.71
CA ALA A 289 -5.61 4.92 7.09
C ALA A 289 -4.19 5.50 7.19
N LEU A 290 -3.25 5.00 6.39
CA LEU A 290 -1.90 5.57 6.29
C LEU A 290 -1.96 7.03 5.82
N LEU A 291 -2.72 7.32 4.75
CA LEU A 291 -2.87 8.68 4.24
C LEU A 291 -3.52 9.62 5.28
N SER A 292 -4.48 9.12 6.07
CA SER A 292 -5.07 9.87 7.17
C SER A 292 -4.04 10.22 8.25
N ALA A 293 -3.17 9.27 8.61
CA ALA A 293 -2.06 9.50 9.55
C ALA A 293 -1.04 10.52 9.03
N GLU A 294 -0.85 10.57 7.71
CA GLU A 294 -0.05 11.60 7.02
C GLU A 294 -0.76 12.97 6.89
N GLY A 295 -1.98 13.11 7.43
CA GLY A 295 -2.75 14.36 7.38
C GLY A 295 -3.47 14.63 6.05
N VAL A 296 -3.54 13.65 5.14
CA VAL A 296 -4.29 13.78 3.89
C VAL A 296 -5.79 13.77 4.18
N ARG A 297 -6.50 14.81 3.74
CA ARG A 297 -7.97 14.86 3.87
C ARG A 297 -8.63 13.83 2.97
N LEU A 298 -9.47 12.99 3.56
CA LEU A 298 -10.15 11.90 2.86
C LEU A 298 -11.63 12.20 2.63
N PRO A 299 -12.22 11.69 1.53
CA PRO A 299 -13.64 11.82 1.25
C PRO A 299 -14.49 10.71 1.91
N LEU A 300 -13.94 9.98 2.90
CA LEU A 300 -14.60 8.88 3.62
C LEU A 300 -14.24 8.92 5.10
N GLU A 301 -15.24 8.64 5.94
CA GLU A 301 -15.05 8.37 7.37
C GLU A 301 -14.57 6.93 7.54
N LEU A 302 -13.33 6.76 7.97
CA LEU A 302 -12.70 5.44 8.11
C LEU A 302 -13.14 4.65 9.35
N PRO A 303 -13.38 5.26 10.54
CA PRO A 303 -13.75 4.48 11.72
C PRO A 303 -15.03 3.64 11.56
N PRO A 304 -16.17 4.18 11.05
CA PRO A 304 -17.37 3.37 10.81
C PRO A 304 -17.17 2.28 9.76
N LEU A 305 -16.28 2.52 8.80
CA LEU A 305 -15.95 1.56 7.75
C LEU A 305 -15.20 0.35 8.32
N LEU A 306 -14.26 0.59 9.24
CA LEU A 306 -13.52 -0.46 9.94
C LEU A 306 -14.43 -1.27 10.87
N GLU A 307 -15.39 -0.64 11.56
CA GLU A 307 -16.41 -1.34 12.35
C GLU A 307 -17.24 -2.29 11.48
N HIS A 308 -17.69 -1.81 10.32
CA HIS A 308 -18.45 -2.64 9.38
C HIS A 308 -17.62 -3.83 8.84
N LEU A 309 -16.35 -3.59 8.52
CA LEU A 309 -15.42 -4.63 8.07
C LEU A 309 -15.11 -5.67 9.16
N GLU A 310 -15.02 -5.27 10.43
CA GLU A 310 -14.88 -6.22 11.53
C GLU A 310 -16.13 -7.09 11.70
N LEU A 311 -17.33 -6.49 11.58
CA LEU A 311 -18.59 -7.22 11.73
C LEU A 311 -18.86 -8.19 10.57
N LEU A 312 -18.50 -7.83 9.33
CA LEU A 312 -18.89 -8.59 8.13
C LEU A 312 -17.72 -9.24 7.36
N GLY A 313 -16.48 -8.82 7.58
CA GLY A 313 -15.31 -9.23 6.81
C GLY A 313 -14.85 -10.67 7.02
N GLY A 314 -15.43 -11.36 8.02
CA GLY A 314 -15.05 -12.72 8.41
C GLY A 314 -13.85 -12.76 9.35
N GLY A 315 -13.71 -13.87 10.10
CA GLY A 315 -12.70 -14.02 11.16
C GLY A 315 -11.31 -14.48 10.68
N GLY A 316 -10.96 -14.26 9.41
CA GLY A 316 -9.69 -14.73 8.85
C GLY A 316 -8.49 -14.01 9.46
N PRO A 317 -7.38 -14.70 9.79
CA PRO A 317 -6.21 -14.09 10.42
C PRO A 317 -5.61 -12.89 9.67
N ARG A 318 -5.61 -12.92 8.33
CA ARG A 318 -5.08 -11.82 7.52
C ARG A 318 -5.96 -10.58 7.56
N LEU A 319 -7.26 -10.75 7.35
CA LEU A 319 -8.21 -9.65 7.47
C LEU A 319 -8.18 -9.04 8.89
N ALA A 320 -8.08 -9.86 9.93
CA ALA A 320 -7.95 -9.40 11.30
C ALA A 320 -6.64 -8.62 11.54
N LEU A 321 -5.54 -9.02 10.89
CA LEU A 321 -4.28 -8.28 10.93
C LEU A 321 -4.39 -6.94 10.21
N ASP A 322 -4.93 -6.89 8.98
CA ASP A 322 -5.11 -5.64 8.24
C ASP A 322 -6.04 -4.67 8.97
N LEU A 323 -7.12 -5.18 9.61
CA LEU A 323 -7.98 -4.39 10.50
C LEU A 323 -7.20 -3.79 11.66
N ALA A 324 -6.36 -4.59 12.32
CA ALA A 324 -5.56 -4.12 13.43
C ALA A 324 -4.54 -3.06 12.98
N ILE A 325 -3.86 -3.27 11.85
CA ILE A 325 -2.90 -2.30 11.29
C ILE A 325 -3.61 -1.00 10.93
N ALA A 326 -4.74 -1.05 10.22
CA ALA A 326 -5.51 0.14 9.87
C ALA A 326 -5.96 0.93 11.12
N ARG A 327 -6.35 0.25 12.20
CA ARG A 327 -6.70 0.91 13.48
C ARG A 327 -5.50 1.58 14.13
N HIS A 328 -4.34 0.93 14.15
CA HIS A 328 -3.13 1.55 14.71
C HIS A 328 -2.72 2.77 13.90
N LEU A 329 -2.78 2.70 12.56
CA LEU A 329 -2.51 3.84 11.68
C LEU A 329 -3.43 5.03 12.01
N LEU A 330 -4.73 4.81 12.20
CA LEU A 330 -5.66 5.89 12.59
C LEU A 330 -5.44 6.44 13.99
N ALA A 331 -4.79 5.69 14.87
CA ALA A 331 -4.44 6.12 16.22
C ALA A 331 -3.10 6.89 16.26
N LEU A 332 -2.33 6.90 15.16
CA LEU A 332 -1.18 7.77 15.05
C LEU A 332 -1.66 9.22 14.96
N GLU A 333 -1.22 10.06 15.89
CA GLU A 333 -1.43 11.50 15.81
C GLU A 333 -0.83 12.01 14.48
N PRO A 334 -1.52 12.88 13.72
CA PRO A 334 -0.96 13.46 12.51
C PRO A 334 0.32 14.20 12.86
N PHE A 335 1.42 13.94 12.14
CA PHE A 335 2.62 14.76 12.26
C PHE A 335 2.25 16.21 11.95
N ALA A 336 2.22 17.05 12.99
CA ALA A 336 1.84 18.46 12.93
C ALA A 336 2.87 19.31 12.17
#